data_AF-A0AAN6R0P8-F1
#
_entry.id   AF-A0AAN6R0P8-F1
#
_cell.length_a   1.000
_cell.length_b   1.000
_cell.length_c   1.000
_cell.angle_alpha   90.00
_cell.angle_beta   90.00
_cell.angle_gamma   90.00
#
_symmetry.space_group_name_H-M   'P 1'
#
loop_
_entity.id
_entity.type
_entity.pdbx_description
1 polymer ?
#
loop_
_entity_poly.entity_id
_entity_poly.type
_entity_poly.pdbx_seq_one_letter_code
_entity_poly.pdbx_strand_id
1 'polypeptide(L)'
;MADQSLYAKLTSTAKDFVLALSPKEPGGNQSDDERFHSHIAPHYTHSWGHKFFVGTSPGVQGSVDGPEFLSRMNRLAGKMQTWNIEITETCVDVEKKSAALKADFYMTIAGHEPVLNEIVWWLKMDGSGEKVVDSCEYIDPVASSHMIEQMKGPYSHFRVGCSILLANGTIVQGGNVENAAYPVTTCAERVAMATAVVQKGDIRAVAVATDISPPASPCGMCRQFLREFCELDMPIFMFDKDGKSTVMTLEQLLPMSFGPESLLSTEDIQHGLRQ
;
A
#
# COMPACT_ATOMS: atom_id res chain seq x y z
N MET A 1 16.19 -15.06 9.42
CA MET A 1 16.30 -16.23 8.53
C MET A 1 14.93 -16.85 8.20
N ALA A 2 14.11 -17.23 9.18
CA ALA A 2 12.77 -17.79 8.91
C ALA A 2 11.82 -16.82 8.17
N ASP A 3 11.81 -15.54 8.57
CA ASP A 3 10.97 -14.49 7.98
C ASP A 3 11.35 -14.18 6.51
N GLN A 4 12.66 -14.11 6.23
CA GLN A 4 13.19 -13.90 4.88
C GLN A 4 12.92 -15.09 3.95
N SER A 5 12.87 -16.32 4.50
CA SER A 5 12.48 -17.52 3.75
C SER A 5 10.98 -17.53 3.44
N LEU A 6 10.13 -17.02 4.33
CA LEU A 6 8.70 -16.93 4.11
C LEU A 6 8.36 -15.80 3.12
N TYR A 7 9.00 -14.63 3.23
CA TYR A 7 8.87 -13.55 2.26
C TYR A 7 9.16 -14.02 0.83
N ALA A 8 10.30 -14.71 0.63
CA ALA A 8 10.67 -15.24 -0.68
C ALA A 8 9.64 -16.27 -1.20
N LYS A 9 9.15 -17.15 -0.32
CA LYS A 9 8.12 -18.13 -0.66
C LYS A 9 6.82 -17.45 -1.08
N LEU A 10 6.29 -16.53 -0.26
CA LEU A 10 5.07 -15.77 -0.54
C LEU A 10 5.20 -14.96 -1.84
N THR A 11 6.38 -14.36 -2.08
CA THR A 11 6.68 -13.65 -3.33
C THR A 11 6.62 -14.58 -4.53
N SER A 12 7.24 -15.76 -4.46
CA SER A 12 7.18 -16.76 -5.55
C SER A 12 5.75 -17.23 -5.78
N THR A 13 5.06 -17.70 -4.74
CA THR A 13 3.69 -18.20 -4.84
C THR A 13 2.75 -17.16 -5.44
N ALA A 14 2.88 -15.90 -5.05
CA ALA A 14 2.09 -14.81 -5.59
C ALA A 14 2.34 -14.59 -7.10
N LYS A 15 3.61 -14.55 -7.50
CA LYS A 15 4.00 -14.39 -8.91
C LYS A 15 3.57 -15.58 -9.76
N ASP A 16 3.83 -16.79 -9.25
CA ASP A 16 3.52 -18.03 -9.94
C ASP A 16 2.00 -18.18 -10.14
N PHE A 17 1.19 -17.76 -9.15
CA PHE A 17 -0.27 -17.71 -9.30
C PHE A 17 -0.72 -16.77 -10.43
N VAL A 18 -0.21 -15.53 -10.48
CA VAL A 18 -0.60 -14.56 -11.52
C VAL A 18 -0.12 -15.03 -12.89
N LEU A 19 1.11 -15.54 -13.00
CA LEU A 19 1.66 -16.06 -14.25
C LEU A 19 0.98 -17.36 -14.70
N ALA A 20 0.36 -18.11 -13.79
CA ALA A 20 -0.42 -19.30 -14.16
C ALA A 20 -1.58 -18.98 -15.10
N LEU A 21 -2.08 -17.74 -15.06
CA LEU A 21 -3.17 -17.21 -15.89
C LEU A 21 -2.73 -16.78 -17.30
N SER A 22 -1.43 -16.80 -17.59
CA SER A 22 -0.91 -16.65 -18.95
C SER A 22 -1.40 -17.79 -19.84
N PRO A 23 -1.28 -17.69 -21.18
CA PRO A 23 -1.58 -18.82 -22.04
C PRO A 23 -0.72 -20.04 -21.69
N LYS A 24 -1.22 -21.23 -22.04
CA LYS A 24 -0.50 -22.49 -21.90
C LYS A 24 0.83 -22.44 -22.66
N GLU A 25 0.78 -21.96 -23.89
CA GLU A 25 1.95 -21.74 -24.75
C GLU A 25 2.04 -20.26 -25.16
N PRO A 26 3.22 -19.63 -25.12
CA PRO A 26 3.38 -18.24 -25.54
C PRO A 26 2.83 -17.98 -26.95
N GLY A 27 2.03 -16.93 -27.10
CA GLY A 27 1.37 -16.59 -28.37
C GLY A 27 0.19 -17.50 -28.74
N GLY A 28 -0.19 -18.44 -27.88
CA GLY A 28 -1.43 -19.20 -28.00
C GLY A 28 -2.62 -18.49 -27.35
N ASN A 29 -3.79 -19.16 -27.42
CA ASN A 29 -5.01 -18.70 -26.78
C ASN A 29 -5.71 -19.75 -25.89
N GLN A 30 -4.98 -20.79 -25.48
CA GLN A 30 -5.48 -21.80 -24.56
C GLN A 30 -5.02 -21.49 -23.15
N SER A 31 -5.92 -21.62 -22.17
CA SER A 31 -5.59 -21.59 -20.75
C SER A 31 -4.82 -22.85 -20.33
N ASP A 32 -4.18 -22.78 -19.16
CA ASP A 32 -3.57 -23.92 -18.49
C ASP A 32 -4.25 -24.18 -17.13
N ASP A 33 -5.37 -24.89 -17.19
CA ASP A 33 -6.22 -25.15 -16.02
C ASP A 33 -5.49 -25.95 -14.93
N GLU A 34 -4.62 -26.91 -15.34
CA GLU A 34 -3.82 -27.71 -14.42
C GLU A 34 -2.79 -26.84 -13.69
N ARG A 35 -2.11 -25.94 -14.42
CA ARG A 35 -1.17 -24.98 -13.83
C ARG A 35 -1.88 -24.08 -12.83
N PHE A 36 -3.03 -23.51 -13.19
CA PHE A 36 -3.81 -22.69 -12.25
C PHE A 36 -4.20 -23.46 -10.98
N HIS A 37 -4.76 -24.66 -11.13
CA HIS A 37 -5.14 -25.50 -9.98
C HIS A 37 -3.96 -25.84 -9.07
N SER A 38 -2.74 -25.93 -9.63
CA SER A 38 -1.53 -26.18 -8.85
C SER A 38 -1.12 -25.01 -7.95
N HIS A 39 -1.69 -23.81 -8.10
CA HIS A 39 -1.35 -22.64 -7.28
C HIS A 39 -2.43 -22.21 -6.29
N ILE A 40 -3.62 -22.82 -6.34
CA ILE A 40 -4.73 -22.48 -5.44
C ILE A 40 -4.97 -23.54 -4.36
N ALA A 41 -5.54 -23.10 -3.24
CA ALA A 41 -6.00 -23.97 -2.17
C ALA A 41 -7.38 -24.60 -2.49
N PRO A 42 -7.77 -25.71 -1.82
CA PRO A 42 -9.06 -26.37 -2.06
C PRO A 42 -10.30 -25.49 -1.86
N HIS A 43 -10.21 -24.46 -1.01
CA HIS A 43 -11.30 -23.52 -0.71
C HIS A 43 -11.06 -22.14 -1.31
N TYR A 44 -10.33 -22.09 -2.43
CA TYR A 44 -10.00 -20.85 -3.08
C TYR A 44 -11.24 -20.08 -3.55
N THR A 45 -11.21 -18.77 -3.31
CA THR A 45 -12.19 -17.82 -3.82
C THR A 45 -11.52 -16.78 -4.70
N HIS A 46 -12.26 -16.34 -5.71
CA HIS A 46 -11.88 -15.19 -6.53
C HIS A 46 -12.97 -14.14 -6.44
N SER A 47 -12.59 -12.87 -6.50
CA SER A 47 -13.51 -11.76 -6.65
C SER A 47 -12.95 -10.72 -7.60
N TRP A 48 -13.83 -9.84 -8.07
CA TRP A 48 -13.42 -8.66 -8.80
C TRP A 48 -13.59 -7.46 -7.90
N GLY A 49 -12.73 -6.47 -8.09
CA GLY A 49 -12.78 -5.21 -7.36
C GLY A 49 -14.18 -4.60 -7.29
N HIS A 50 -14.39 -3.69 -6.33
CA HIS A 50 -15.70 -3.07 -6.15
C HIS A 50 -16.26 -2.54 -7.47
N LYS A 51 -17.59 -2.62 -7.69
CA LYS A 51 -18.30 -2.22 -8.93
C LYS A 51 -18.01 -0.81 -9.50
N PHE A 52 -17.29 0.02 -8.75
CA PHE A 52 -16.81 1.33 -9.19
C PHE A 52 -15.48 1.25 -9.96
N PHE A 53 -14.78 0.11 -9.89
CA PHE A 53 -13.45 -0.14 -10.46
C PHE A 53 -13.47 -1.21 -11.56
N VAL A 54 -14.57 -1.94 -11.73
CA VAL A 54 -14.74 -2.96 -12.77
C VAL A 54 -15.99 -2.64 -13.59
N GLY A 55 -15.88 -2.80 -14.91
CA GLY A 55 -17.02 -2.58 -15.81
C GLY A 55 -18.20 -3.46 -15.41
N THR A 56 -19.39 -2.87 -15.29
CA THR A 56 -20.62 -3.60 -14.92
C THR A 56 -21.17 -4.47 -16.05
N SER A 57 -20.47 -4.55 -17.17
CA SER A 57 -20.82 -5.35 -18.34
C SER A 57 -19.59 -6.06 -18.91
N PRO A 58 -19.57 -7.40 -18.93
CA PRO A 58 -20.54 -8.30 -18.30
C PRO A 58 -20.49 -8.19 -16.77
N GLY A 59 -21.62 -8.38 -16.08
CA GLY A 59 -21.73 -8.17 -14.63
C GLY A 59 -20.86 -9.10 -13.79
N VAL A 60 -19.62 -8.71 -13.54
CA VAL A 60 -18.70 -9.36 -12.58
C VAL A 60 -18.91 -8.73 -11.20
N GLN A 61 -19.74 -9.37 -10.37
CA GLN A 61 -19.95 -9.00 -8.98
C GLN A 61 -19.94 -10.25 -8.09
N GLY A 62 -19.55 -10.05 -6.83
CA GLY A 62 -19.46 -11.12 -5.84
C GLY A 62 -18.17 -11.92 -5.94
N SER A 63 -18.15 -13.04 -5.24
CA SER A 63 -17.05 -13.99 -5.25
C SER A 63 -17.49 -15.30 -5.91
N VAL A 64 -16.56 -15.94 -6.62
CA VAL A 64 -16.74 -17.24 -7.26
C VAL A 64 -15.67 -18.20 -6.78
N ASP A 65 -15.91 -19.50 -6.96
CA ASP A 65 -14.88 -20.51 -6.71
C ASP A 65 -13.90 -20.65 -7.90
N GLY A 66 -12.83 -21.43 -7.69
CA GLY A 66 -11.81 -21.67 -8.71
C GLY A 66 -12.36 -22.21 -10.04
N PRO A 67 -13.20 -23.26 -10.04
CA PRO A 67 -13.81 -23.79 -11.26
C PRO A 67 -14.65 -22.76 -12.04
N GLU A 68 -15.48 -21.97 -11.35
CA GLU A 68 -16.27 -20.94 -12.01
C GLU A 68 -15.37 -19.81 -12.56
N PHE A 69 -14.34 -19.41 -11.83
CA PHE A 69 -13.35 -18.45 -12.31
C PHE A 69 -12.64 -18.95 -13.59
N LEU A 70 -12.15 -20.19 -13.60
CA LEU A 70 -11.54 -20.80 -14.78
C LEU A 70 -12.49 -20.87 -15.97
N SER A 71 -13.75 -21.27 -15.74
CA SER A 71 -14.77 -21.30 -16.80
C SER A 71 -14.96 -19.93 -17.48
N ARG A 72 -14.83 -18.84 -16.70
CA ARG A 72 -14.89 -17.48 -17.23
C ARG A 72 -13.62 -17.12 -18.00
N MET A 73 -12.44 -17.42 -17.45
CA MET A 73 -11.15 -17.24 -18.12
C MET A 73 -11.10 -17.97 -19.47
N ASN A 74 -11.53 -19.22 -19.53
CA ASN A 74 -11.49 -20.03 -20.76
C ASN A 74 -12.41 -19.47 -21.85
N ARG A 75 -13.54 -18.88 -21.44
CA ARG A 75 -14.47 -18.19 -22.35
C ARG A 75 -13.89 -16.89 -22.89
N LEU A 76 -13.10 -16.17 -22.09
CA LEU A 76 -12.40 -14.96 -22.52
C LEU A 76 -11.23 -15.33 -23.45
N ALA A 77 -10.41 -16.29 -23.05
CA ALA A 77 -9.32 -16.85 -23.83
C ALA A 77 -9.75 -17.27 -25.24
N GLY A 78 -10.88 -17.98 -25.36
CA GLY A 78 -11.42 -18.40 -26.66
C GLY A 78 -11.86 -17.25 -27.59
N LYS A 79 -11.97 -16.02 -27.07
CA LYS A 79 -12.23 -14.82 -27.89
C LYS A 79 -10.95 -14.05 -28.25
N MET A 80 -9.83 -14.36 -27.60
CA MET A 80 -8.54 -13.73 -27.85
C MET A 80 -7.79 -14.53 -28.92
N GLN A 81 -7.04 -13.81 -29.76
CA GLN A 81 -6.07 -14.41 -30.66
C GLN A 81 -4.79 -14.76 -29.90
N THR A 82 -4.31 -13.83 -29.05
CA THR A 82 -3.18 -14.02 -28.14
C THR A 82 -3.41 -13.17 -26.89
N TRP A 83 -2.81 -13.56 -25.76
CA TRP A 83 -2.59 -12.66 -24.63
C TRP A 83 -1.28 -12.99 -23.91
N ASN A 84 -0.81 -12.11 -23.05
CA ASN A 84 0.32 -12.37 -22.16
C ASN A 84 0.18 -11.53 -20.88
N ILE A 85 0.70 -12.07 -19.78
CA ILE A 85 0.79 -11.36 -18.50
C ILE A 85 2.26 -11.12 -18.17
N GLU A 86 2.60 -9.88 -17.84
CA GLU A 86 3.92 -9.51 -17.34
C GLU A 86 3.78 -8.81 -16.00
N ILE A 87 4.39 -9.35 -14.95
CA ILE A 87 4.35 -8.74 -13.61
C ILE A 87 5.36 -7.59 -13.56
N THR A 88 4.89 -6.38 -13.30
CA THR A 88 5.70 -5.17 -13.24
C THR A 88 6.11 -4.82 -11.81
N GLU A 89 5.24 -5.06 -10.84
CA GLU A 89 5.51 -4.76 -9.42
C GLU A 89 4.98 -5.85 -8.49
N THR A 90 5.59 -6.00 -7.31
CA THR A 90 5.16 -6.95 -6.29
C THR A 90 5.45 -6.40 -4.90
N CYS A 91 4.44 -6.46 -4.03
CA CYS A 91 4.54 -6.14 -2.62
C CYS A 91 4.01 -7.33 -1.80
N VAL A 92 4.68 -7.66 -0.69
CA VAL A 92 4.32 -8.80 0.16
C VAL A 92 4.27 -8.37 1.62
N ASP A 93 3.18 -8.73 2.28
CA ASP A 93 2.97 -8.60 3.72
C ASP A 93 3.08 -10.00 4.34
N VAL A 94 4.21 -10.25 5.02
CA VAL A 94 4.53 -11.58 5.58
C VAL A 94 3.64 -11.92 6.77
N GLU A 95 3.29 -10.92 7.59
CA GLU A 95 2.46 -11.10 8.77
C GLU A 95 1.05 -11.54 8.38
N LYS A 96 0.48 -10.90 7.36
CA LYS A 96 -0.86 -11.22 6.84
C LYS A 96 -0.87 -12.36 5.83
N LYS A 97 0.32 -12.80 5.37
CA LYS A 97 0.50 -13.77 4.28
C LYS A 97 -0.29 -13.36 3.05
N SER A 98 -0.12 -12.09 2.66
CA SER A 98 -0.80 -11.50 1.51
C SER A 98 0.20 -10.85 0.58
N ALA A 99 -0.18 -10.73 -0.69
CA ALA A 99 0.61 -10.04 -1.69
C ALA A 99 -0.28 -9.13 -2.55
N ALA A 100 0.30 -8.03 -3.02
CA ALA A 100 -0.26 -7.22 -4.08
C ALA A 100 0.68 -7.26 -5.28
N LEU A 101 0.14 -7.47 -6.48
CA LEU A 101 0.92 -7.50 -7.72
C LEU A 101 0.30 -6.58 -8.74
N LYS A 102 1.15 -5.85 -9.45
CA LYS A 102 0.77 -5.14 -10.66
C LYS A 102 1.26 -5.95 -11.86
N ALA A 103 0.40 -6.15 -12.84
CA ALA A 103 0.74 -6.86 -14.04
C ALA A 103 0.16 -6.19 -15.29
N ASP A 104 0.94 -6.16 -16.34
CA ASP A 104 0.50 -5.79 -17.67
C ASP A 104 -0.18 -7.00 -18.32
N PHE A 105 -1.41 -6.82 -18.78
CA PHE A 105 -2.20 -7.79 -19.53
C PHE A 105 -2.33 -7.31 -20.97
N TYR A 106 -1.47 -7.87 -21.82
CA TYR A 106 -1.50 -7.63 -23.25
C TYR A 106 -2.47 -8.61 -23.89
N MET A 107 -3.43 -8.13 -24.68
CA MET A 107 -4.35 -9.00 -25.42
C MET A 107 -4.56 -8.53 -26.85
N THR A 108 -4.71 -9.48 -27.75
CA THR A 108 -5.07 -9.22 -29.14
C THR A 108 -6.33 -9.99 -29.48
N ILE A 109 -7.30 -9.33 -30.11
CA ILE A 109 -8.49 -9.96 -30.68
C ILE A 109 -8.36 -9.89 -32.20
N ALA A 110 -8.69 -10.98 -32.90
CA ALA A 110 -8.60 -11.03 -34.35
C ALA A 110 -9.39 -9.89 -35.00
N GLY A 111 -8.73 -9.09 -35.83
CA GLY A 111 -9.32 -7.93 -36.51
C GLY A 111 -9.38 -6.64 -35.68
N HIS A 112 -8.77 -6.62 -34.49
CA HIS A 112 -8.65 -5.43 -33.63
C HIS A 112 -7.18 -5.15 -33.29
N GLU A 113 -6.88 -3.88 -32.99
CA GLU A 113 -5.58 -3.50 -32.45
C GLU A 113 -5.32 -4.16 -31.09
N PRO A 114 -4.07 -4.52 -30.77
CA PRO A 114 -3.71 -5.01 -29.44
C PRO A 114 -4.07 -4.00 -28.35
N VAL A 115 -4.53 -4.52 -27.22
CA VAL A 115 -4.90 -3.74 -26.04
C VAL A 115 -3.98 -4.15 -24.89
N LEU A 116 -3.37 -3.16 -24.25
CA LEU A 116 -2.71 -3.32 -22.96
C LEU A 116 -3.67 -2.86 -21.86
N ASN A 117 -3.95 -3.74 -20.91
CA ASN A 117 -4.63 -3.41 -19.66
C ASN A 117 -3.64 -3.57 -18.51
N GLU A 118 -3.60 -2.64 -17.58
CA GLU A 118 -2.89 -2.89 -16.32
C GLU A 118 -3.89 -3.55 -15.35
N ILE A 119 -3.42 -4.56 -14.64
CA ILE A 119 -4.24 -5.34 -13.70
C ILE A 119 -3.53 -5.38 -12.35
N VAL A 120 -4.28 -5.09 -11.28
CA VAL A 120 -3.81 -5.23 -9.91
C VAL A 120 -4.46 -6.44 -9.25
N TRP A 121 -3.63 -7.29 -8.66
CA TRP A 121 -4.02 -8.49 -7.94
C TRP A 121 -3.78 -8.31 -6.45
N TRP A 122 -4.79 -8.62 -5.64
CA TRP A 122 -4.67 -8.78 -4.21
C TRP A 122 -4.83 -10.25 -3.87
N LEU A 123 -3.81 -10.85 -3.25
CA LEU A 123 -3.76 -12.26 -2.95
C LEU A 123 -3.65 -12.48 -1.45
N LYS A 124 -4.33 -13.52 -0.97
CA LYS A 124 -4.11 -14.10 0.35
C LYS A 124 -3.63 -15.52 0.18
N MET A 125 -2.59 -15.90 0.93
CA MET A 125 -2.02 -17.23 0.92
C MET A 125 -2.42 -18.01 2.17
N ASP A 126 -2.31 -19.33 2.07
CA ASP A 126 -2.54 -20.24 3.19
C ASP A 126 -1.48 -20.11 4.29
N GLY A 127 -1.64 -20.91 5.35
CA GLY A 127 -0.76 -20.87 6.51
C GLY A 127 0.71 -21.15 6.19
N SER A 128 1.00 -21.98 5.18
CA SER A 128 2.35 -22.34 4.73
C SER A 128 2.92 -21.34 3.71
N GLY A 129 2.07 -20.52 3.10
CA GLY A 129 2.44 -19.58 2.05
C GLY A 129 2.61 -20.22 0.69
N GLU A 130 2.13 -21.46 0.49
CA GLU A 130 2.38 -22.24 -0.73
C GLU A 130 1.23 -22.16 -1.73
N LYS A 131 0.03 -21.85 -1.25
CA LYS A 131 -1.19 -21.79 -2.06
C LYS A 131 -1.92 -20.47 -1.83
N VAL A 132 -2.53 -19.94 -2.90
CA VAL A 132 -3.46 -18.81 -2.82
C VAL A 132 -4.82 -19.34 -2.36
N VAL A 133 -5.37 -18.72 -1.30
CA VAL A 133 -6.70 -19.04 -0.75
C VAL A 133 -7.76 -18.04 -1.18
N ASP A 134 -7.36 -16.82 -1.53
CA ASP A 134 -8.27 -15.78 -1.99
C ASP A 134 -7.52 -14.87 -2.96
N SER A 135 -8.18 -14.48 -4.05
CA SER A 135 -7.68 -13.43 -4.92
C SER A 135 -8.76 -12.42 -5.29
N CYS A 136 -8.34 -11.19 -5.50
CA CYS A 136 -9.17 -10.12 -6.03
C CYS A 136 -8.46 -9.41 -7.18
N GLU A 137 -9.11 -9.32 -8.33
CA GLU A 137 -8.58 -8.66 -9.54
C GLU A 137 -9.24 -7.30 -9.77
N TYR A 138 -8.43 -6.31 -10.14
CA TYR A 138 -8.84 -4.98 -10.56
C TYR A 138 -8.26 -4.69 -11.95
N ILE A 139 -9.10 -4.43 -12.95
CA ILE A 139 -8.68 -3.97 -14.28
C ILE A 139 -8.61 -2.45 -14.26
N ASP A 140 -7.48 -1.85 -14.63
CA ASP A 140 -7.23 -0.52 -14.14
C ASP A 140 -6.27 0.34 -14.99
N PRO A 141 -6.72 1.56 -15.30
CA PRO A 141 -5.95 2.80 -15.14
C PRO A 141 -6.32 3.58 -13.84
N VAL A 142 -7.36 3.15 -13.11
CA VAL A 142 -7.83 3.68 -11.82
C VAL A 142 -7.27 3.01 -10.53
N ALA A 143 -7.02 1.71 -10.42
CA ALA A 143 -6.34 0.99 -9.31
C ALA A 143 -4.80 1.20 -9.20
N SER A 144 -4.11 1.58 -10.27
CA SER A 144 -2.71 1.97 -10.38
C SER A 144 -2.66 3.43 -10.06
N SER A 145 -3.64 4.20 -10.55
CA SER A 145 -3.97 5.51 -9.99
C SER A 145 -4.43 5.43 -8.55
N HIS A 146 -5.04 4.35 -8.02
CA HIS A 146 -5.48 4.20 -6.63
C HIS A 146 -4.41 3.61 -5.72
N MET A 147 -3.45 2.82 -6.20
CA MET A 147 -2.21 2.51 -5.47
C MET A 147 -1.34 3.74 -5.43
N ILE A 148 -1.27 4.46 -6.55
CA ILE A 148 -0.60 5.74 -6.63
C ILE A 148 -1.40 6.85 -5.95
N GLU A 149 -2.74 6.81 -5.77
CA GLU A 149 -3.64 7.78 -5.06
C GLU A 149 -3.80 7.44 -3.58
N GLN A 150 -3.75 6.16 -3.21
CA GLN A 150 -3.45 5.80 -1.83
C GLN A 150 -2.02 6.25 -1.45
N MET A 151 -1.17 6.49 -2.45
CA MET A 151 0.11 7.18 -2.31
C MET A 151 0.10 8.66 -2.81
N LYS A 152 -1.00 9.21 -3.36
CA LYS A 152 -1.20 10.56 -3.95
C LYS A 152 -2.53 11.10 -3.42
N GLY A 153 -2.47 12.05 -2.50
CA GLY A 153 -3.68 12.72 -2.01
C GLY A 153 -4.62 13.19 -3.15
N PRO A 154 -5.94 12.87 -3.10
CA PRO A 154 -6.89 13.12 -4.19
C PRO A 154 -7.21 14.60 -4.48
N TYR A 155 -6.76 15.53 -3.64
CA TYR A 155 -7.08 16.94 -3.75
C TYR A 155 -5.86 17.80 -4.00
N SER A 156 -4.79 17.62 -3.23
CA SER A 156 -3.60 18.48 -3.34
C SER A 156 -2.64 18.05 -4.43
N HIS A 157 -2.69 16.77 -4.85
CA HIS A 157 -1.67 16.13 -5.69
C HIS A 157 -0.24 16.28 -5.14
N PHE A 158 -0.10 16.55 -3.83
CA PHE A 158 1.15 16.73 -3.14
C PHE A 158 1.37 15.55 -2.18
N ARG A 159 2.50 14.85 -2.34
CA ARG A 159 2.77 13.61 -1.60
C ARG A 159 3.73 13.85 -0.47
N VAL A 160 3.34 13.33 0.69
CA VAL A 160 4.18 13.30 1.88
C VAL A 160 4.18 11.90 2.45
N GLY A 161 5.36 11.34 2.65
CA GLY A 161 5.59 10.12 3.43
C GLY A 161 6.32 10.45 4.73
N CYS A 162 6.07 9.69 5.78
CA CYS A 162 6.81 9.76 7.03
C CYS A 162 7.19 8.36 7.51
N SER A 163 8.39 8.21 8.07
CA SER A 163 8.86 7.02 8.75
C SER A 163 9.43 7.41 10.12
N ILE A 164 9.04 6.69 11.15
CA ILE A 164 9.49 6.89 12.53
C ILE A 164 10.26 5.66 12.95
N LEU A 165 11.52 5.85 13.35
CA LEU A 165 12.35 4.81 13.94
C LEU A 165 12.09 4.77 15.44
N LEU A 166 11.69 3.61 15.94
CA LEU A 166 11.56 3.33 17.35
C LEU A 166 12.87 2.78 17.94
N ALA A 167 13.04 2.90 19.25
CA ALA A 167 14.26 2.47 19.97
C ALA A 167 14.51 0.96 19.88
N ASN A 168 13.47 0.18 19.65
CA ASN A 168 13.55 -1.27 19.42
C ASN A 168 13.91 -1.63 17.95
N GLY A 169 14.12 -0.63 17.09
CA GLY A 169 14.44 -0.82 15.66
C GLY A 169 13.22 -0.96 14.74
N THR A 170 12.00 -0.94 15.27
CA THR A 170 10.78 -0.95 14.45
C THR A 170 10.65 0.37 13.67
N ILE A 171 10.25 0.27 12.41
CA ILE A 171 9.93 1.44 11.57
C ILE A 171 8.42 1.53 11.41
N VAL A 172 7.84 2.65 11.84
CA VAL A 172 6.42 2.96 11.67
C VAL A 172 6.27 3.95 10.53
N GLN A 173 5.40 3.65 9.57
CA GLN A 173 5.24 4.45 8.35
C GLN A 173 3.87 5.13 8.31
N GLY A 174 3.80 6.28 7.62
CA GLY A 174 2.57 7.01 7.37
C GLY A 174 2.63 7.81 6.08
N GLY A 175 1.47 8.06 5.48
CA GLY A 175 1.27 8.94 4.31
C GLY A 175 0.21 9.99 4.61
N ASN A 176 0.19 11.10 3.86
CA ASN A 176 -0.90 12.06 4.00
C ASN A 176 -2.23 11.46 3.50
N VAL A 177 -3.27 11.52 4.33
CA VAL A 177 -4.62 11.05 4.04
C VAL A 177 -5.51 12.26 3.89
N GLU A 178 -5.99 12.51 2.68
CA GLU A 178 -6.81 13.67 2.37
C GLU A 178 -8.29 13.38 2.38
N ASN A 179 -9.09 14.44 2.49
CA ASN A 179 -10.54 14.36 2.53
C ASN A 179 -11.17 15.59 1.87
N ALA A 180 -12.34 15.41 1.25
CA ALA A 180 -13.11 16.50 0.62
C ALA A 180 -13.39 17.65 1.60
N ALA A 181 -13.60 17.34 2.88
CA ALA A 181 -13.61 18.31 3.95
C ALA A 181 -12.16 18.60 4.38
N TYR A 182 -11.48 19.49 3.67
CA TYR A 182 -10.02 19.72 3.80
C TYR A 182 -9.47 19.81 5.24
N PRO A 183 -10.16 20.42 6.23
CA PRO A 183 -9.67 20.45 7.61
C PRO A 183 -9.46 19.07 8.27
N VAL A 184 -10.11 18.00 7.79
CA VAL A 184 -9.93 16.65 8.34
C VAL A 184 -8.77 15.88 7.70
N THR A 185 -8.11 16.48 6.70
CA THR A 185 -6.89 15.93 6.11
C THR A 185 -5.81 15.74 7.18
N THR A 186 -5.22 14.55 7.21
CA THR A 186 -4.18 14.18 8.16
C THR A 186 -2.86 14.02 7.44
N CYS A 187 -1.84 14.73 7.90
CA CYS A 187 -0.51 14.68 7.30
C CYS A 187 0.22 13.38 7.68
N ALA A 188 1.21 13.00 6.86
CA ALA A 188 1.96 11.76 7.02
C ALA A 188 2.61 11.60 8.40
N GLU A 189 3.13 12.68 8.95
CA GLU A 189 3.80 12.71 10.25
C GLU A 189 2.82 12.38 11.38
N ARG A 190 1.59 12.92 11.30
CA ARG A 190 0.53 12.65 12.28
C ARG A 190 0.02 11.21 12.17
N VAL A 191 -0.09 10.66 10.95
CA VAL A 191 -0.45 9.24 10.74
C VAL A 191 0.61 8.31 11.34
N ALA A 192 1.88 8.54 11.02
CA ALA A 192 2.98 7.72 11.53
C ALA A 192 3.11 7.85 13.05
N MET A 193 3.05 9.07 13.59
CA MET A 193 3.22 9.32 15.02
C MET A 193 2.06 8.75 15.84
N ALA A 194 0.81 8.94 15.42
CA ALA A 194 -0.33 8.33 16.11
C ALA A 194 -0.20 6.80 16.19
N THR A 195 0.27 6.17 15.11
CA THR A 195 0.53 4.72 15.08
C THR A 195 1.66 4.33 16.03
N ALA A 196 2.76 5.08 16.04
CA ALA A 196 3.90 4.86 16.94
C ALA A 196 3.50 4.98 18.43
N VAL A 197 2.66 5.96 18.75
CA VAL A 197 2.14 6.19 20.11
C VAL A 197 1.22 5.05 20.55
N VAL A 198 0.35 4.55 19.67
CA VAL A 198 -0.48 3.37 19.96
C VAL A 198 0.38 2.13 20.24
N GLN A 199 1.50 2.00 19.53
CA GLN A 199 2.48 0.93 19.75
C GLN A 199 3.36 1.15 21.00
N LYS A 200 3.22 2.30 21.69
CA LYS A 200 4.00 2.70 22.89
C LYS A 200 5.51 2.65 22.65
N GLY A 201 5.95 3.03 21.45
CA GLY A 201 7.36 3.06 21.09
C GLY A 201 8.10 4.28 21.61
N ASP A 202 9.32 4.08 22.11
CA ASP A 202 10.29 5.16 22.33
C ASP A 202 10.84 5.62 20.96
N ILE A 203 10.77 6.91 20.65
CA ILE A 203 11.05 7.44 19.31
C ILE A 203 12.51 7.87 19.22
N ARG A 204 13.19 7.55 18.11
CA ARG A 204 14.62 7.85 17.90
C ARG A 204 14.91 8.75 16.72
N ALA A 205 14.10 8.68 15.67
CA ALA A 205 14.25 9.54 14.52
C ALA A 205 12.93 9.64 13.76
N VAL A 206 12.73 10.77 13.09
CA VAL A 206 11.62 11.00 12.18
C VAL A 206 12.18 11.36 10.82
N ALA A 207 11.74 10.66 9.79
CA ALA A 207 12.09 10.95 8.40
C ALA A 207 10.82 11.29 7.62
N VAL A 208 10.81 12.43 6.94
CA VAL A 208 9.72 12.93 6.11
C VAL A 208 10.22 13.02 4.68
N ALA A 209 9.48 12.51 3.72
CA ALA A 209 9.80 12.59 2.30
C ALA A 209 8.68 13.31 1.55
N THR A 210 9.05 14.20 0.63
CA THR A 210 8.11 14.97 -0.19
C THR A 210 8.47 14.87 -1.64
N ASP A 211 7.49 14.98 -2.54
CA ASP A 211 7.70 14.84 -3.98
C ASP A 211 8.04 16.15 -4.71
N ILE A 212 8.50 17.15 -3.96
CA ILE A 212 9.03 18.42 -4.47
C ILE A 212 10.50 18.58 -4.07
N SER A 213 11.22 19.49 -4.73
CA SER A 213 12.58 19.91 -4.35
C SER A 213 12.65 21.44 -4.33
N PRO A 214 13.19 22.09 -3.28
CA PRO A 214 13.75 21.50 -2.04
C PRO A 214 12.68 20.77 -1.20
N PRO A 215 13.07 19.94 -0.22
CA PRO A 215 12.09 19.17 0.55
C PRO A 215 11.15 20.11 1.32
N ALA A 216 9.86 19.76 1.39
CA ALA A 216 8.94 20.54 2.19
C ALA A 216 9.16 20.29 3.69
N SER A 217 9.03 21.35 4.48
CA SER A 217 9.09 21.27 5.93
C SER A 217 7.76 20.79 6.51
N PRO A 218 7.75 19.99 7.60
CA PRO A 218 6.53 19.62 8.32
C PRO A 218 5.66 20.84 8.61
N CYS A 219 4.34 20.72 8.46
CA CYS A 219 3.42 21.82 8.74
C CYS A 219 3.35 22.12 10.25
N GLY A 220 2.86 23.30 10.63
CA GLY A 220 2.82 23.72 12.04
C GLY A 220 2.08 22.73 12.96
N MET A 221 0.98 22.12 12.48
CA MET A 221 0.26 21.10 13.25
C MET A 221 1.08 19.83 13.46
N CYS A 222 1.85 19.40 12.45
CA CYS A 222 2.74 18.25 12.58
C CYS A 222 3.87 18.53 13.55
N ARG A 223 4.50 19.71 13.45
CA ARG A 223 5.55 20.11 14.39
C ARG A 223 5.04 20.10 15.84
N GLN A 224 3.86 20.65 16.08
CA GLN A 224 3.23 20.66 17.40
C GLN A 224 2.85 19.26 17.88
N PHE A 225 2.36 18.40 16.98
CA PHE A 225 2.01 17.02 17.32
C PHE A 225 3.26 16.19 17.64
N LEU A 226 4.34 16.35 16.88
CA LEU A 226 5.63 15.70 17.16
C LEU A 226 6.18 16.17 18.52
N ARG A 227 6.05 17.46 18.86
CA ARG A 227 6.54 18.03 20.12
C ARG A 227 5.95 17.37 21.36
N GLU A 228 4.72 16.87 21.30
CA GLU A 228 4.10 16.15 22.40
C GLU A 228 4.83 14.84 22.74
N PHE A 229 5.41 14.18 21.73
CA PHE A 229 5.98 12.82 21.87
C PHE A 229 7.49 12.76 21.67
N CYS A 230 8.10 13.86 21.22
CA CYS A 230 9.52 13.96 20.94
C CYS A 230 10.15 15.11 21.73
N GLU A 231 11.38 14.87 22.19
CA GLU A 231 12.23 15.90 22.75
C GLU A 231 12.62 16.96 21.70
N LEU A 232 12.98 18.15 22.18
CA LEU A 232 13.32 19.29 21.34
C LEU A 232 14.56 19.06 20.45
N ASP A 233 15.47 18.19 20.88
CA ASP A 233 16.67 17.81 20.14
C ASP A 233 16.43 16.68 19.10
N MET A 234 15.19 16.16 19.00
CA MET A 234 14.82 15.10 18.06
C MET A 234 15.19 15.48 16.61
N PRO A 235 16.02 14.69 15.91
CA PRO A 235 16.35 14.96 14.52
C PRO A 235 15.19 14.61 13.59
N ILE A 236 14.84 15.58 12.74
CA ILE A 236 13.86 15.44 11.67
C ILE A 236 14.58 15.51 10.33
N PHE A 237 14.63 14.37 9.65
CA PHE A 237 15.21 14.22 8.32
C PHE A 237 14.15 14.54 7.27
N MET A 238 14.40 15.50 6.38
CA MET A 238 13.47 15.89 5.32
C MET A 238 14.09 15.61 3.97
N PHE A 239 13.49 14.69 3.21
CA PHE A 239 13.96 14.24 1.89
C PHE A 239 13.11 14.84 0.77
N ASP A 240 13.77 15.26 -0.30
CA ASP A 240 13.10 15.70 -1.52
C ASP A 240 12.91 14.55 -2.51
N LYS A 241 12.25 14.85 -3.63
CA LYS A 241 12.02 13.87 -4.72
C LYS A 241 13.29 13.31 -5.35
N ASP A 242 14.43 13.99 -5.20
CA ASP A 242 15.72 13.59 -5.76
C ASP A 242 16.59 12.85 -4.72
N GLY A 243 16.04 12.61 -3.51
CA GLY A 243 16.73 11.94 -2.41
C GLY A 243 17.71 12.84 -1.64
N LYS A 244 17.75 14.15 -1.91
CA LYS A 244 18.55 15.10 -1.11
C LYS A 244 17.86 15.33 0.22
N SER A 245 18.65 15.46 1.27
CA SER A 245 18.13 15.64 2.62
C SER A 245 18.56 16.95 3.27
N THR A 246 17.64 17.52 4.04
CA THR A 246 17.88 18.55 5.03
C THR A 246 17.55 17.98 6.40
N VAL A 247 18.43 18.14 7.38
CA VAL A 247 18.20 17.67 8.75
C VAL A 247 18.11 18.87 9.67
N MET A 248 17.07 18.91 10.50
CA MET A 248 16.86 19.94 11.52
C MET A 248 16.38 19.27 12.81
N THR A 249 16.65 19.88 13.96
CA THR A 249 16.01 19.44 15.21
C THR A 249 14.58 19.96 15.30
N LEU A 250 13.78 19.35 16.17
CA LEU A 250 12.41 19.80 16.40
C LEU A 250 12.36 21.24 16.96
N GLU A 251 13.31 21.62 17.81
CA GLU A 251 13.46 23.00 18.31
C GLU A 251 13.69 24.01 17.18
N GLN A 252 14.53 23.66 16.20
CA GLN A 252 14.79 24.52 15.04
C GLN A 252 13.54 24.68 14.16
N LEU A 253 12.70 23.65 14.09
CA LEU A 253 11.45 23.69 13.34
C LEU A 253 10.33 24.40 14.12
N LEU A 254 10.30 24.31 15.44
CA LEU A 254 9.27 24.90 16.29
C LEU A 254 9.89 25.57 17.53
N PRO A 255 10.57 26.71 17.35
CA PRO A 255 11.22 27.40 18.46
C PRO A 255 10.18 27.90 19.46
N MET A 256 10.53 27.86 20.75
CA MET A 256 9.65 28.29 21.85
C MET A 256 8.28 27.60 21.84
N SER A 257 8.24 26.33 21.46
CA SER A 257 7.01 25.54 21.35
C SER A 257 6.26 25.44 22.67
N PHE A 258 4.93 25.44 22.61
CA PHE A 258 4.09 24.99 23.71
C PHE A 258 4.23 23.48 23.89
N GLY A 259 4.35 23.01 25.13
CA GLY A 259 4.55 21.59 25.44
C GLY A 259 3.92 21.17 26.78
N PRO A 260 4.04 19.89 27.16
CA PRO A 260 3.52 19.36 28.42
C PRO A 260 3.94 20.19 29.64
N GLU A 261 5.15 20.73 29.64
CA GLU A 261 5.71 21.59 30.69
C GLU A 261 4.99 22.95 30.83
N SER A 262 4.22 23.37 29.83
CA SER A 262 3.43 24.60 29.85
C SER A 262 2.04 24.40 30.46
N LEU A 263 1.63 23.15 30.69
CA LEU A 263 0.35 22.80 31.30
C LEU A 263 0.50 22.69 32.82
N LEU A 264 -0.54 23.08 33.56
CA LEU A 264 -0.60 22.84 35.00
C LEU A 264 -0.60 21.34 35.29
N SER A 265 0.17 20.91 36.28
CA SER A 265 0.10 19.52 36.73
C SER A 265 -1.24 19.24 37.40
N THR A 266 -1.62 17.96 37.48
CA THR A 266 -2.83 17.56 38.23
C THR A 266 -2.74 17.98 39.70
N GLU A 267 -1.53 17.98 40.27
CA GLU A 267 -1.29 18.47 41.64
C GLU A 267 -1.50 19.99 41.76
N ASP A 268 -1.06 20.78 40.79
CA ASP A 268 -1.26 22.24 40.76
C ASP A 268 -2.75 22.60 40.68
N ILE A 269 -3.50 21.86 39.85
CA ILE A 269 -4.95 22.03 39.71
C ILE A 269 -5.67 21.68 41.01
N GLN A 270 -5.27 20.57 41.68
CA GLN A 270 -5.87 20.12 42.93
C GLN A 270 -5.57 21.05 44.11
N HIS A 271 -4.41 21.70 44.13
CA HIS A 271 -4.02 22.65 45.19
C HIS A 271 -4.48 24.09 44.91
N GLY A 272 -5.30 24.31 43.88
CA GLY A 272 -5.96 25.60 43.64
C GLY A 272 -5.01 26.73 43.25
N LEU A 273 -3.79 26.42 42.81
CA LEU A 273 -2.85 27.41 42.33
C LEU A 273 -3.26 27.85 40.93
N ARG A 274 -4.12 28.88 40.86
CA ARG A 274 -4.19 29.77 39.71
C ARG A 274 -3.10 30.82 39.89
N GLN A 275 -1.97 30.67 39.21
CA GLN A 275 -1.16 31.83 38.84
C GLN A 275 -1.83 32.56 37.67
#